data_AF-U1ZXI9-F1
#
_entry.id   AF-U1ZXI9-F1
#
_cell.length_a   1.000
_cell.length_b   1.000
_cell.length_c   1.000
_cell.angle_alpha   90.00
_cell.angle_beta   90.00
_cell.angle_gamma   90.00
#
_symmetry.space_group_name_H-M   'P 1'
#
loop_
_entity.id
_entity.type
_entity.pdbx_description
1 polymer ?
#
loop_
_entity_poly.entity_id
_entity_poly.type
_entity_poly.pdbx_seq_one_letter_code
_entity_poly.pdbx_strand_id
1 'polypeptide(L)'
;HGRLCLAMAWVGDALAAADAGQPVRFLVPEEGSVLFIDNLVIPASARRADLAHRFIDYLMQPQVAALITAETLYPNGNADSAQFLDAALLNQPGLYPDQDTKRRLHALEVLPEKHAEVRDRVWQRFRAGG
;
A
#
# COMPACT_ATOMS: atom_id res chain seq x y z
N HIS A 1 8.26 -18.48 9.93
CA HIS A 1 8.57 -19.34 11.10
C HIS A 1 7.51 -19.31 12.22
N GLY A 2 6.25 -18.91 11.97
CA GLY A 2 5.13 -19.16 12.91
C GLY A 2 5.26 -18.65 14.35
N ARG A 3 6.14 -17.68 14.64
CA ARG A 3 6.34 -17.15 16.00
C ARG A 3 5.32 -16.08 16.39
N LEU A 4 4.59 -15.55 15.42
CA LEU A 4 3.55 -14.53 15.58
C LEU A 4 2.27 -15.09 14.95
N CYS A 5 1.16 -15.02 15.69
CA CYS A 5 -0.17 -15.46 15.21
C CYS A 5 -1.02 -14.30 14.68
N LEU A 6 -0.58 -13.06 14.91
CA LEU A 6 -1.22 -11.83 14.47
C LEU A 6 -0.16 -10.75 14.27
N ALA A 7 -0.30 -9.96 13.21
CA ALA A 7 0.55 -8.81 12.93
C ALA A 7 -0.26 -7.72 12.22
N MET A 8 0.09 -6.46 12.45
CA MET A 8 -0.28 -5.39 11.53
C MET A 8 0.67 -5.48 10.32
N ALA A 9 0.11 -5.50 9.12
CA ALA A 9 0.86 -5.63 7.89
C ALA A 9 0.18 -4.84 6.77
N TRP A 10 0.96 -4.45 5.77
CA TRP A 10 0.40 -3.99 4.50
C TRP A 10 -0.04 -5.20 3.67
N VAL A 11 -1.03 -4.98 2.80
CA VAL A 11 -1.67 -6.07 2.08
C VAL A 11 -0.71 -6.82 1.15
N GLY A 12 0.16 -6.11 0.43
CA GLY A 12 1.15 -6.74 -0.45
C GLY A 12 2.10 -7.65 0.32
N ASP A 13 2.57 -7.21 1.49
CA ASP A 13 3.46 -8.01 2.35
C ASP A 13 2.77 -9.27 2.87
N ALA A 14 1.50 -9.14 3.28
CA ALA A 14 0.72 -10.28 3.79
C ALA A 14 0.43 -11.31 2.69
N LEU A 15 0.16 -10.86 1.47
CA LEU A 15 -0.09 -11.74 0.33
C LEU A 15 1.20 -12.37 -0.18
N ALA A 16 2.31 -11.63 -0.24
CA ALA A 16 3.61 -12.20 -0.58
C ALA A 16 4.02 -13.30 0.42
N ALA A 17 3.73 -13.12 1.71
CA ALA A 17 3.94 -14.16 2.71
C ALA A 17 3.04 -15.39 2.48
N ALA A 18 1.78 -15.19 2.08
CA ALA A 18 0.87 -16.28 1.73
C ALA A 18 1.34 -17.05 0.49
N ASP A 19 1.76 -16.34 -0.56
CA ASP A 19 2.29 -16.92 -1.80
C ASP A 19 3.60 -17.69 -1.56
N ALA A 20 4.41 -17.27 -0.58
CA ALA A 20 5.57 -18.00 -0.08
C ALA A 20 5.20 -19.22 0.81
N GLY A 21 3.91 -19.58 0.89
CA GLY A 21 3.41 -20.76 1.60
C GLY A 21 3.29 -20.58 3.12
N GLN A 22 3.35 -19.35 3.65
CA GLN A 22 3.02 -19.14 5.06
C GLN A 22 1.49 -19.25 5.26
N PRO A 23 1.01 -19.88 6.36
CA PRO A 23 -0.42 -20.03 6.63
C PRO A 23 -1.00 -18.73 7.22
N VAL A 24 -0.98 -17.65 6.42
CA VAL A 24 -1.46 -16.33 6.81
C VAL A 24 -2.62 -15.89 5.93
N ARG A 25 -3.48 -15.04 6.48
CA ARG A 25 -4.58 -14.41 5.76
C ARG A 25 -4.62 -12.92 6.10
N PHE A 26 -4.76 -12.10 5.07
CA PHE A 26 -5.01 -10.67 5.24
C PHE A 26 -6.51 -10.40 5.48
N LEU A 27 -6.81 -9.47 6.36
CA LEU A 27 -8.18 -8.99 6.62
C LEU A 27 -8.16 -7.51 6.99
N VAL A 28 -9.22 -6.80 6.61
CA VAL A 28 -9.50 -5.44 7.05
C VAL A 28 -10.44 -5.52 8.27
N PRO A 29 -10.04 -5.03 9.46
CA PRO A 29 -10.87 -5.05 10.67
C PRO A 29 -12.23 -4.40 10.46
N GLU A 30 -13.29 -4.81 11.17
CA GLU A 30 -14.68 -4.33 10.99
C GLU A 30 -14.83 -2.82 11.22
N GLU A 31 -14.04 -2.26 12.14
CA GLU A 31 -13.97 -0.83 12.44
C GLU A 31 -13.38 0.00 11.29
N GLY A 32 -12.73 -0.65 10.33
CA GLY A 32 -12.04 -0.03 9.21
C GLY A 32 -10.53 -0.07 9.34
N SER A 33 -9.84 0.53 8.37
CA SER A 33 -8.39 0.62 8.36
C SER A 33 -7.91 1.82 7.54
N VAL A 34 -6.61 2.10 7.62
CA VAL A 34 -5.98 3.19 6.88
C VAL A 34 -5.90 2.82 5.41
N LEU A 35 -6.40 3.71 4.55
CA LEU A 35 -6.07 3.80 3.14
C LEU A 35 -4.80 4.65 3.00
N PHE A 36 -3.81 4.13 2.29
CA PHE A 36 -2.61 4.85 1.90
C PHE A 36 -2.50 4.85 0.37
N ILE A 37 -1.86 5.88 -0.17
CA ILE A 37 -1.57 6.01 -1.60
C ILE A 37 -0.15 6.55 -1.73
N ASP A 38 0.73 5.75 -2.30
CA ASP A 38 2.08 6.19 -2.66
C ASP A 38 2.05 6.85 -4.04
N ASN A 39 2.69 8.01 -4.15
CA ASN A 39 2.73 8.81 -5.37
C ASN A 39 4.17 9.14 -5.73
N LEU A 40 4.47 9.13 -7.02
CA LEU A 40 5.73 9.66 -7.53
C LEU A 40 5.68 11.19 -7.56
N VAL A 41 6.71 11.83 -7.03
CA VAL A 41 6.85 13.29 -7.01
C VAL A 41 8.21 13.69 -7.55
N ILE A 42 8.28 14.82 -8.25
CA ILE A 42 9.55 15.42 -8.70
C ILE A 42 9.88 16.58 -7.73
N PRO A 43 10.95 16.47 -6.91
CA PRO A 43 11.36 17.56 -6.03
C PRO A 43 11.71 18.82 -6.83
N ALA A 44 11.38 20.00 -6.30
CA ALA A 44 11.71 21.27 -6.95
C ALA A 44 13.22 21.48 -7.18
N SER A 45 14.07 20.80 -6.39
CA SER A 45 15.54 20.83 -6.51
C SER A 45 16.11 19.78 -7.45
N ALA A 46 15.27 19.02 -8.17
CA ALA A 46 15.72 17.95 -9.06
C ALA A 46 16.59 18.50 -10.20
N ARG A 47 17.85 18.05 -10.26
CA ARG A 47 18.81 18.48 -11.29
C ARG A 47 18.49 17.97 -12.69
N ARG A 48 17.66 16.93 -12.80
CA ARG A 48 17.28 16.22 -14.04
C ARG A 48 15.79 15.88 -14.05
N ALA A 49 14.94 16.89 -13.91
CA ALA A 49 13.48 16.72 -13.93
C ALA A 49 12.99 16.09 -15.25
N ASP A 50 13.68 16.34 -16.37
CA ASP A 50 13.42 15.74 -17.68
C ASP A 50 13.45 14.20 -17.65
N LEU A 51 14.44 13.62 -16.97
CA LEU A 51 14.56 12.17 -16.84
C LEU A 51 13.52 11.61 -15.86
N ALA A 52 13.19 12.36 -14.81
CA ALA A 52 12.16 11.96 -13.85
C ALA A 52 10.78 11.88 -14.53
N HIS A 53 10.43 12.86 -15.38
CA HIS A 53 9.22 12.79 -16.20
C HIS A 53 9.20 11.56 -17.10
N ARG A 54 10.27 11.28 -17.84
CA ARG A 54 10.35 10.09 -18.71
C ARG A 54 10.20 8.78 -17.93
N PHE A 55 10.72 8.73 -16.70
CA PHE A 55 10.58 7.57 -15.85
C PHE A 55 9.13 7.39 -15.36
N ILE A 56 8.48 8.47 -14.93
CA ILE A 56 7.06 8.44 -14.56
C ILE A 56 6.20 8.01 -15.76
N ASP A 57 6.46 8.57 -16.95
CA ASP A 57 5.75 8.20 -18.18
C ASP A 57 5.91 6.71 -18.51
N TYR A 58 7.10 6.14 -18.31
CA TYR A 58 7.35 4.71 -18.49
C TYR A 58 6.55 3.86 -17.48
N LEU A 59 6.58 4.22 -16.19
CA LEU A 59 5.83 3.50 -15.16
C LEU A 59 4.31 3.57 -15.36
N MET A 60 3.82 4.66 -15.96
CA MET A 60 2.41 4.84 -16.29
C MET A 60 1.96 4.07 -17.53
N GLN A 61 2.84 3.39 -18.27
CA GLN A 61 2.40 2.51 -19.35
C GLN A 61 1.59 1.33 -18.78
N PRO A 62 0.41 0.98 -19.33
CA PRO A 62 -0.50 -0.01 -18.74
C PRO A 62 0.15 -1.37 -18.43
N GLN A 63 0.99 -1.88 -19.34
CA GLN A 63 1.71 -3.15 -19.17
C GLN A 63 2.75 -3.09 -18.05
N VAL A 64 3.43 -1.95 -17.90
CA VAL A 64 4.44 -1.74 -16.86
C VAL A 64 3.77 -1.62 -15.49
N ALA A 65 2.68 -0.85 -15.39
CA ALA A 65 1.90 -0.74 -14.16
C ALA A 65 1.31 -2.09 -13.73
N ALA A 66 0.80 -2.89 -14.68
CA ALA A 66 0.31 -4.24 -14.43
C ALA A 66 1.42 -5.17 -13.94
N LEU A 67 2.60 -5.15 -14.57
CA LEU A 67 3.75 -5.92 -14.13
C LEU A 67 4.14 -5.56 -12.69
N ILE A 68 4.19 -4.28 -12.35
CA ILE A 68 4.50 -3.83 -10.99
C ILE A 68 3.47 -4.37 -9.99
N THR A 69 2.18 -4.32 -10.32
CA THR A 69 1.13 -4.91 -9.47
C THR A 69 1.28 -6.42 -9.30
N ALA A 70 1.63 -7.16 -10.37
CA ALA A 70 1.84 -8.60 -10.29
C ALA A 70 3.04 -8.98 -9.41
N GLU A 71 4.12 -8.20 -9.47
CA GLU A 71 5.34 -8.46 -8.70
C GLU A 71 5.24 -7.99 -7.24
N THR A 72 4.57 -6.87 -6.98
CA THR A 72 4.53 -6.25 -5.64
C THR A 72 3.27 -6.59 -4.85
N LEU A 73 2.22 -7.05 -5.53
CA LEU A 73 0.90 -7.30 -4.96
C LEU A 73 0.25 -6.02 -4.38
N TYR A 74 0.57 -4.85 -4.94
CA TYR A 74 -0.12 -3.59 -4.69
C TYR A 74 -0.93 -3.14 -5.92
N PRO A 75 -2.19 -2.72 -5.75
CA PRO A 75 -2.97 -2.16 -6.85
C PRO A 75 -2.37 -0.83 -7.31
N ASN A 76 -2.41 -0.58 -8.61
CA ASN A 76 -1.95 0.67 -9.20
C ASN A 76 -3.12 1.60 -9.61
N GLY A 77 -2.81 2.87 -9.86
CA GLY A 77 -3.79 3.90 -10.25
C GLY A 77 -4.12 3.97 -11.74
N ASN A 78 -3.55 3.10 -12.58
CA ASN A 78 -3.80 3.08 -14.02
C ASN A 78 -4.95 2.10 -14.36
N ALA A 79 -6.12 2.65 -14.68
CA ALA A 79 -7.30 1.86 -15.02
C ALA A 79 -7.11 0.96 -16.25
N ASP A 80 -6.29 1.39 -17.23
CA ASP A 80 -6.03 0.62 -18.44
C ASP A 80 -5.11 -0.58 -18.20
N SER A 81 -4.44 -0.66 -17.03
CA SER A 81 -3.57 -1.78 -16.67
C SER A 81 -4.33 -3.07 -16.39
N ALA A 82 -5.62 -2.99 -16.03
CA ALA A 82 -6.43 -4.14 -15.61
C ALA A 82 -6.51 -5.24 -16.68
N GLN A 83 -6.47 -4.89 -17.95
CA GLN A 83 -6.49 -5.86 -19.07
C GLN A 83 -5.24 -6.74 -19.14
N PHE A 84 -4.14 -6.34 -18.49
CA PHE A 84 -2.87 -7.05 -18.46
C PHE A 84 -2.67 -7.85 -17.17
N LEU A 85 -3.63 -7.82 -16.24
CA LEU A 85 -3.57 -8.55 -14.99
C LEU A 85 -4.29 -9.90 -15.10
N ASP A 86 -3.73 -10.91 -14.43
CA ASP A 86 -4.40 -12.21 -14.32
C ASP A 86 -5.72 -12.09 -13.56
N ALA A 87 -6.73 -12.84 -14.01
CA ALA A 87 -8.04 -12.84 -13.38
C ALA A 87 -7.99 -13.25 -11.89
N ALA A 88 -7.04 -14.08 -11.50
CA ALA A 88 -6.84 -14.44 -10.09
C ALA A 88 -6.45 -13.23 -9.24
N LEU A 89 -5.61 -12.34 -9.77
CA LEU A 89 -5.15 -11.14 -9.07
C LEU A 89 -6.23 -10.05 -9.05
N LEU A 90 -6.98 -9.88 -10.15
CA LEU A 90 -8.13 -8.98 -10.21
C LEU A 90 -9.24 -9.37 -9.22
N ASN A 91 -9.39 -10.65 -8.93
CA ASN A 91 -10.38 -11.19 -7.99
C ASN A 91 -9.84 -11.38 -6.58
N GLN A 92 -8.60 -10.98 -6.29
CA GLN A 92 -8.00 -11.09 -4.95
C GLN A 92 -8.59 -10.00 -4.03
N PRO A 93 -9.45 -10.32 -3.03
CA PRO A 93 -10.13 -9.30 -2.23
C PRO A 93 -9.18 -8.44 -1.38
N GLY A 94 -7.96 -8.91 -1.12
CA GLY A 94 -6.92 -8.10 -0.49
C GLY A 94 -6.49 -6.91 -1.36
N LEU A 95 -6.32 -7.11 -2.67
CA LEU A 95 -5.93 -6.05 -3.61
C LEU A 95 -7.14 -5.22 -4.03
N TYR A 96 -8.24 -5.90 -4.37
CA TYR A 96 -9.46 -5.30 -4.89
C TYR A 96 -10.65 -5.63 -3.99
N PRO A 97 -10.76 -4.95 -2.83
CA PRO A 97 -11.84 -5.22 -1.88
C PRO A 97 -13.21 -4.81 -2.44
N ASP A 98 -14.26 -5.39 -1.86
CA ASP A 98 -15.65 -5.02 -2.13
C ASP A 98 -15.98 -3.58 -1.69
N GLN A 99 -17.16 -3.11 -2.09
CA GLN A 99 -17.60 -1.75 -1.79
C GLN A 99 -17.78 -1.49 -0.29
N ASP A 100 -18.23 -2.49 0.47
CA ASP A 100 -18.48 -2.34 1.90
C ASP A 100 -17.16 -2.22 2.68
N THR A 101 -16.14 -2.98 2.29
CA THR A 101 -14.79 -2.84 2.83
C THR A 101 -14.18 -1.50 2.46
N LYS A 102 -14.30 -1.08 1.19
CA LYS A 102 -13.79 0.23 0.74
C LYS A 102 -14.39 1.40 1.52
N ARG A 103 -15.69 1.35 1.85
CA ARG A 103 -16.38 2.40 2.62
C ARG A 103 -15.87 2.57 4.05
N ARG A 104 -15.22 1.55 4.60
CA ARG A 104 -14.65 1.57 5.96
C ARG A 104 -13.17 1.98 5.97
N LEU A 105 -12.56 2.18 4.80
CA LEU A 105 -11.21 2.69 4.72
C LEU A 105 -11.19 4.21 4.85
N HIS A 106 -10.19 4.73 5.56
CA HIS A 106 -10.02 6.18 5.76
C HIS A 106 -8.60 6.60 5.41
N ALA A 107 -8.45 7.76 4.77
CA ALA A 107 -7.12 8.31 4.52
C ALA A 107 -6.41 8.61 5.85
N LEU A 108 -5.09 8.47 5.86
CA LEU A 108 -4.29 8.89 7.01
C LEU A 108 -4.43 10.41 7.22
N GLU A 109 -4.90 10.82 8.39
CA GLU A 109 -5.03 12.23 8.72
C GLU A 109 -3.66 12.85 9.04
N VAL A 110 -3.34 13.95 8.38
CA VAL A 110 -2.16 14.75 8.72
C VAL A 110 -2.51 15.63 9.91
N LEU A 111 -2.03 15.24 11.09
CA LEU A 111 -2.20 16.05 12.29
C LEU A 111 -1.47 17.39 12.17
N PRO A 112 -2.02 18.49 12.71
CA PRO A 112 -1.34 19.78 12.78
C PRO A 112 0.05 19.68 13.43
N GLU A 113 1.02 20.44 12.92
CA GLU A 113 2.42 20.40 13.37
C GLU A 113 2.58 20.61 14.89
N LYS A 114 1.72 21.42 15.51
CA LYS A 114 1.67 21.63 16.96
C LYS A 114 1.47 20.33 17.78
N HIS A 115 1.03 19.25 17.14
CA HIS A 115 0.84 17.94 17.75
C HIS A 115 1.97 16.95 17.46
N ALA A 116 2.94 17.30 16.59
CA ALA A 116 4.01 16.39 16.18
C ALA A 116 4.85 15.91 17.37
N GLU A 117 5.28 16.81 18.25
CA GLU A 117 6.05 16.45 19.45
C GLU A 117 5.28 15.51 20.38
N VAL A 118 3.97 15.73 20.55
CA VAL A 118 3.12 14.88 21.40
C VAL A 118 3.00 13.49 20.79
N ARG A 119 2.71 13.41 19.49
CA ARG A 119 2.63 12.14 18.74
C ARG A 119 3.93 11.35 18.87
N ASP A 120 5.05 12.00 18.61
CA ASP A 120 6.36 11.34 18.62
C ASP A 120 6.71 10.84 20.03
N ARG A 121 6.47 11.66 21.06
CA ARG A 121 6.65 11.24 22.46
C ARG A 121 5.77 10.04 22.84
N VAL A 122 4.50 10.04 22.45
CA VAL A 122 3.59 8.92 22.70
C VAL A 122 4.08 7.65 22.00
N TRP A 123 4.50 7.76 20.75
CA TRP A 123 5.04 6.64 19.99
C TRP A 123 6.31 6.05 20.61
N GLN A 124 7.26 6.91 21.02
CA GLN A 124 8.48 6.44 21.68
C GLN A 124 8.19 5.74 23.00
N ARG A 125 7.28 6.28 23.81
CA ARG A 125 6.84 5.67 25.06
C ARG A 125 6.21 4.30 24.84
N PHE A 126 5.32 4.20 23.85
CA PHE A 126 4.71 2.93 23.45
C PHE A 126 5.76 1.89 23.08
N ARG A 127 6.75 2.27 22.26
CA ARG A 127 7.85 1.37 21.85
C ARG A 127 8.76 0.94 22.99
N ALA A 128 8.94 1.78 24.01
CA ALA A 128 9.75 1.46 25.18
C ALA A 128 9.07 0.47 26.15
N GLY A 129 7.79 0.15 25.93
CA GLY A 129 7.03 -0.76 26.80
C GLY A 129 6.22 -0.06 27.91
N GLY A 130 6.14 1.28 27.90
CA GLY A 130 5.33 2.07 28.85
C GLY A 130 6.07 3.23 29.50
#